data_AF-A0A2D4XMV1-F1
#
_entry.id   AF-A0A2D4XMV1-F1
#
_cell.length_a   1.000
_cell.length_b   1.000
_cell.length_c   1.000
_cell.angle_alpha   90.00
_cell.angle_beta   90.00
_cell.angle_gamma   90.00
#
_symmetry.space_group_name_H-M   'P 1'
#
loop_
_entity.id
_entity.type
_entity.pdbx_description
1 polymer ?
#
loop_
_entity_poly.entity_id
_entity_poly.type
_entity_poly.pdbx_seq_one_letter_code
_entity_poly.pdbx_strand_id
1 'polypeptide(L)'
;MKMIGKIGLGVIIVAVSALSIHAVQDAPTDANLEKKLVNDYNVYALPLPEKMDFAGESVPLHNPDIRERMDRELLVNTYWQSNGLLLFKRANKYFPQIEPLLKKYGLPDDFKYLAVAESGLEYQSSPAGASGIWHFMKGTGLEYGLEINDYVDERYNLEKATMVAAEYLKKSKEKFGSWTMAAASYNAGVGGMNKQINRQKETSYYDLLLNTETSRYVFRILALKEIMSNPQKYGFNFREKDLYTNIPTYTVKVDTPVEDWSEWVKPYGINYKILKLHNPWLRDTYLKNASGKEYFIEIPEKGYYQ
;
A
#
# COMPACT_ATOMS: atom_id res chain seq x y z
N MET A 1 -31.48 28.87 -40.39
CA MET A 1 -30.35 28.55 -39.46
C MET A 1 -30.74 27.94 -38.10
N LYS A 2 -32.00 27.95 -37.63
CA LYS A 2 -32.38 27.42 -36.28
C LYS A 2 -32.71 25.92 -36.20
N MET A 3 -32.93 25.23 -37.32
CA MET A 3 -33.43 23.84 -37.33
C MET A 3 -32.30 22.79 -37.31
N ILE A 4 -31.16 23.09 -37.97
CA ILE A 4 -29.98 22.22 -38.02
C ILE A 4 -29.32 22.08 -36.63
N GLY A 5 -29.32 23.16 -35.82
CA GLY A 5 -28.80 23.11 -34.45
C GLY A 5 -29.63 22.24 -33.50
N LYS A 6 -30.94 22.10 -33.72
CA LYS A 6 -31.82 21.25 -32.88
C LYS A 6 -31.65 19.76 -33.18
N ILE A 7 -31.44 19.40 -34.44
CA ILE A 7 -31.21 18.01 -34.87
C ILE A 7 -29.83 17.53 -34.38
N GLY A 8 -28.79 18.37 -34.52
CA GLY A 8 -27.46 18.05 -33.98
C GLY A 8 -27.44 17.87 -32.46
N LEU A 9 -28.18 18.70 -31.71
CA LEU A 9 -28.31 18.56 -30.26
C LEU A 9 -29.03 17.27 -29.85
N GLY A 10 -30.08 16.88 -30.59
CA GLY A 10 -30.81 15.63 -30.34
C GLY A 10 -29.95 14.37 -30.55
N VAL A 11 -29.12 14.34 -31.60
CA VAL A 11 -28.21 13.22 -31.87
C VAL A 11 -27.13 13.10 -30.80
N ILE A 12 -26.58 14.22 -30.32
CA ILE A 12 -25.60 14.22 -29.22
C ILE A 12 -26.24 13.68 -27.94
N ILE A 13 -27.46 14.10 -27.60
CA ILE A 13 -28.16 13.61 -26.40
C ILE A 13 -28.39 12.10 -26.49
N VAL A 14 -28.86 11.58 -27.64
CA VAL A 14 -29.08 10.14 -27.83
C VAL A 14 -27.77 9.36 -27.74
N ALA A 15 -26.67 9.86 -28.33
CA ALA A 15 -25.37 9.22 -28.25
C ALA A 15 -24.83 9.20 -26.81
N VAL A 16 -24.95 10.31 -26.08
CA VAL A 16 -24.54 10.39 -24.66
C VAL A 16 -25.39 9.49 -23.78
N SER A 17 -26.71 9.42 -24.02
CA SER A 17 -27.60 8.51 -23.30
C SER A 17 -27.29 7.05 -23.61
N ALA A 18 -27.05 6.69 -24.87
CA ALA A 18 -26.68 5.33 -25.27
C ALA A 18 -25.33 4.90 -24.65
N LEU A 19 -24.34 5.80 -24.65
CA LEU A 19 -23.04 5.56 -23.99
C LEU A 19 -23.20 5.41 -22.48
N SER A 20 -24.07 6.20 -21.86
CA SER A 20 -24.35 6.12 -20.43
C SER A 20 -25.11 4.84 -20.06
N ILE A 21 -26.07 4.40 -20.89
CA ILE A 21 -26.79 3.15 -20.71
C ILE A 21 -25.84 1.95 -20.85
N HIS A 22 -24.96 1.95 -21.85
CA HIS A 22 -23.95 0.91 -22.01
C HIS A 22 -22.97 0.87 -20.82
N ALA A 23 -22.46 2.02 -20.39
CA ALA A 23 -21.56 2.10 -19.23
C ALA A 23 -22.21 1.61 -17.92
N VAL A 24 -23.51 1.87 -17.73
CA VAL A 24 -24.28 1.38 -16.58
C VAL A 24 -24.53 -0.13 -16.65
N GLN A 25 -24.73 -0.69 -17.86
CA GLN A 25 -24.92 -2.14 -18.03
C GLN A 25 -23.63 -2.94 -17.79
N ASP A 26 -22.47 -2.38 -18.15
CA ASP A 26 -21.17 -3.05 -18.01
C ASP A 26 -20.57 -2.91 -16.59
N ALA A 27 -21.12 -2.04 -15.74
CA ALA A 27 -20.69 -1.92 -14.35
C ALA A 27 -20.94 -3.24 -13.58
N PRO A 28 -20.00 -3.65 -12.70
CA PRO A 28 -20.17 -4.86 -11.90
C PRO A 28 -21.35 -4.69 -10.92
N THR A 29 -22.49 -5.25 -11.27
CA THR A 29 -23.64 -5.45 -10.36
C THR A 29 -23.60 -6.85 -9.77
N ASP A 30 -24.34 -7.09 -8.69
CA ASP A 30 -24.44 -8.42 -8.05
C ASP A 30 -24.82 -9.50 -9.07
N ALA A 31 -25.88 -9.26 -9.83
CA ALA A 31 -26.40 -10.21 -10.81
C ALA A 31 -25.44 -10.44 -11.99
N ASN A 32 -24.79 -9.38 -12.50
CA ASN A 32 -23.85 -9.52 -13.61
C ASN A 32 -22.54 -10.20 -13.18
N LEU A 33 -22.05 -9.89 -11.98
CA LEU A 33 -20.81 -10.46 -11.43
C LEU A 33 -20.98 -11.97 -11.16
N GLU A 34 -22.08 -12.38 -10.52
CA GLU A 34 -22.37 -13.79 -10.27
C GLU A 34 -22.45 -14.60 -11.57
N LYS A 35 -23.13 -14.06 -12.59
CA LYS A 35 -23.24 -14.72 -13.90
C LYS A 35 -21.89 -14.84 -14.62
N LYS A 36 -21.00 -13.85 -14.49
CA LYS A 36 -19.64 -13.86 -15.09
C LYS A 36 -18.72 -14.87 -14.38
N LEU A 37 -18.78 -14.93 -13.04
CA LEU A 37 -17.96 -15.86 -12.25
C LEU A 37 -18.21 -17.33 -12.61
N VAL A 38 -19.44 -17.70 -12.92
CA VAL A 38 -19.83 -19.09 -13.22
C VAL A 38 -19.32 -19.57 -14.59
N ASN A 39 -19.02 -18.68 -15.54
CA ASN A 39 -18.78 -19.06 -16.95
C ASN A 39 -17.38 -18.73 -17.51
N ASP A 40 -16.54 -17.91 -16.87
CA ASP A 40 -15.32 -17.34 -17.51
C ASP A 40 -13.96 -17.61 -16.83
N TYR A 41 -13.87 -18.47 -15.81
CA TYR A 41 -12.60 -18.69 -15.10
C TYR A 41 -11.55 -19.42 -15.96
N ASN A 42 -10.55 -18.68 -16.46
CA ASN A 42 -9.48 -19.18 -17.33
C ASN A 42 -8.13 -18.53 -17.01
N VAL A 43 -7.04 -19.14 -17.45
CA VAL A 43 -5.64 -18.69 -17.25
C VAL A 43 -5.04 -18.33 -18.61
N TYR A 44 -4.42 -17.15 -18.72
CA TYR A 44 -3.88 -16.58 -19.96
C TYR A 44 -2.43 -16.11 -19.83
N ALA A 45 -1.69 -16.05 -20.93
CA ALA A 45 -0.44 -15.29 -20.94
C ALA A 45 -0.78 -13.80 -20.72
N LEU A 46 -0.03 -13.12 -19.85
CA LEU A 46 -0.28 -11.71 -19.54
C LEU A 46 0.51 -10.82 -20.50
N PRO A 47 -0.12 -9.84 -21.16
CA PRO A 47 0.63 -8.89 -21.97
C PRO A 47 1.41 -7.95 -21.06
N LEU A 48 2.73 -7.97 -21.18
CA LEU A 48 3.61 -6.98 -20.59
C LEU A 48 3.30 -5.57 -21.16
N PRO A 49 3.20 -4.53 -20.31
CA PRO A 49 3.10 -3.16 -20.79
C PRO A 49 4.28 -2.77 -21.69
N GLU A 50 4.04 -1.94 -22.71
CA GLU A 50 5.11 -1.44 -23.58
C GLU A 50 6.06 -0.48 -22.85
N LYS A 51 5.52 0.29 -21.90
CA LYS A 51 6.24 1.26 -21.09
C LYS A 51 5.78 1.16 -19.65
N MET A 52 6.71 1.42 -18.74
CA MET A 52 6.46 1.46 -17.31
C MET A 52 7.46 2.40 -16.65
N ASP A 53 7.06 3.01 -15.54
CA ASP A 53 7.91 3.86 -14.72
C ASP A 53 7.74 3.52 -13.23
N PHE A 54 8.74 3.87 -12.43
CA PHE A 54 8.64 3.90 -10.98
C PHE A 54 9.09 5.26 -10.47
N ALA A 55 8.19 6.00 -9.82
CA ALA A 55 8.43 7.35 -9.31
C ALA A 55 9.00 8.30 -10.39
N GLY A 56 8.51 8.18 -11.63
CA GLY A 56 8.97 8.98 -12.78
C GLY A 56 10.25 8.46 -13.46
N GLU A 57 10.86 7.37 -12.98
CA GLU A 57 12.02 6.74 -13.62
C GLU A 57 11.59 5.62 -14.55
N SER A 58 12.00 5.66 -15.82
CA SER A 58 11.64 4.65 -16.82
C SER A 58 12.21 3.27 -16.46
N VAL A 59 11.39 2.22 -16.64
CA VAL A 59 11.82 0.82 -16.58
C VAL A 59 12.32 0.39 -17.98
N PRO A 60 13.53 -0.17 -18.14
CA PRO A 60 14.09 -0.50 -19.45
C PRO A 60 13.57 -1.84 -20.03
N LEU A 61 12.26 -1.93 -20.29
CA LEU A 61 11.58 -3.17 -20.75
C LEU A 61 12.00 -3.67 -22.15
N HIS A 62 12.84 -2.92 -22.88
CA HIS A 62 13.45 -3.36 -24.13
C HIS A 62 14.60 -4.35 -23.90
N ASN A 63 15.18 -4.37 -22.68
CA ASN A 63 16.19 -5.35 -22.31
C ASN A 63 15.51 -6.70 -21.99
N PRO A 64 15.94 -7.80 -22.62
CA PRO A 64 15.31 -9.11 -22.44
C PRO A 64 15.34 -9.62 -20.99
N ASP A 65 16.42 -9.40 -20.23
CA ASP A 65 16.49 -9.80 -18.81
C ASP A 65 15.42 -9.09 -17.96
N ILE A 66 15.34 -7.77 -18.13
CA ILE A 66 14.39 -6.92 -17.41
C ILE A 66 12.96 -7.31 -17.78
N ARG A 67 12.72 -7.60 -19.06
CA ARG A 67 11.42 -8.04 -19.56
C ARG A 67 10.98 -9.34 -18.91
N GLU A 68 11.85 -10.36 -18.86
CA GLU A 68 11.55 -11.66 -18.24
C GLU A 68 11.33 -11.55 -16.72
N ARG A 69 12.14 -10.73 -16.03
CA ARG A 69 12.00 -10.49 -14.59
C ARG A 69 10.69 -9.78 -14.25
N MET A 70 10.29 -8.81 -15.08
CA MET A 70 9.00 -8.13 -14.95
C MET A 70 7.82 -9.07 -15.23
N ASP A 71 7.90 -9.86 -16.31
CA ASP A 71 6.85 -10.85 -16.67
C ASP A 71 6.58 -11.82 -15.53
N ARG A 72 7.66 -12.33 -14.93
CA ARG A 72 7.59 -13.24 -13.79
C ARG A 72 6.81 -12.65 -12.62
N GLU A 73 7.06 -11.40 -12.24
CA GLU A 73 6.35 -10.78 -11.12
C GLU A 73 4.90 -10.42 -11.47
N LEU A 74 4.58 -10.07 -12.73
CA LEU A 74 3.18 -9.94 -13.17
C LEU A 74 2.43 -11.27 -13.05
N LEU A 75 3.02 -12.37 -13.52
CA LEU A 75 2.41 -13.70 -13.45
C LEU A 75 2.16 -14.12 -12.00
N VAL A 76 3.17 -14.00 -11.13
CA VAL A 76 3.07 -14.37 -9.72
C VAL A 76 1.97 -13.60 -9.00
N ASN A 77 1.90 -12.28 -9.20
CA ASN A 77 0.94 -11.44 -8.47
C ASN A 77 -0.47 -11.48 -9.07
N THR A 78 -0.61 -11.79 -10.36
CA THR A 78 -1.94 -11.96 -10.99
C THR A 78 -2.55 -13.31 -10.63
N TYR A 79 -1.77 -14.39 -10.66
CA TYR A 79 -2.29 -15.74 -10.41
C TYR A 79 -2.40 -16.14 -8.94
N TRP A 80 -2.00 -15.25 -8.02
CA TRP A 80 -2.34 -15.36 -6.61
C TRP A 80 -3.59 -14.51 -6.26
N GLN A 81 -4.70 -14.82 -6.92
CA GLN A 81 -5.89 -13.96 -6.95
C GLN A 81 -6.53 -13.74 -5.58
N SER A 82 -6.51 -14.75 -4.69
CA SER A 82 -7.03 -14.61 -3.32
C SER A 82 -6.28 -13.54 -2.54
N ASN A 83 -4.95 -13.52 -2.64
CA ASN A 83 -4.13 -12.48 -2.05
C ASN A 83 -4.38 -11.13 -2.76
N GLY A 84 -4.42 -11.11 -4.08
CA GLY A 84 -4.71 -9.90 -4.85
C GLY A 84 -6.01 -9.22 -4.42
N LEU A 85 -7.11 -9.97 -4.26
CA LEU A 85 -8.40 -9.44 -3.76
C LEU A 85 -8.28 -8.86 -2.34
N LEU A 86 -7.51 -9.48 -1.45
CA LEU A 86 -7.24 -8.92 -0.12
C LEU A 86 -6.43 -7.61 -0.21
N LEU A 87 -5.45 -7.54 -1.10
CA LEU A 87 -4.67 -6.32 -1.32
C LEU A 87 -5.56 -5.18 -1.81
N PHE A 88 -6.48 -5.42 -2.76
CA PHE A 88 -7.45 -4.42 -3.21
C PHE A 88 -8.34 -3.92 -2.07
N LYS A 89 -8.89 -4.84 -1.28
CA LYS A 89 -9.74 -4.50 -0.12
C LYS A 89 -8.99 -3.62 0.87
N ARG A 90 -7.74 -3.97 1.22
CA ARG A 90 -6.92 -3.20 2.18
C ARG A 90 -6.42 -1.89 1.59
N ALA A 91 -6.07 -1.85 0.32
CA ALA A 91 -5.65 -0.63 -0.37
C ALA A 91 -6.75 0.43 -0.33
N ASN A 92 -8.01 0.05 -0.58
CA ASN A 92 -9.15 0.96 -0.45
C ASN A 92 -9.29 1.57 0.95
N LYS A 93 -8.89 0.82 2.00
CA LYS A 93 -8.88 1.31 3.39
C LYS A 93 -7.68 2.22 3.70
N TYR A 94 -6.48 1.88 3.23
CA TYR A 94 -5.23 2.51 3.68
C TYR A 94 -4.62 3.50 2.71
N PHE A 95 -4.83 3.38 1.39
CA PHE A 95 -4.30 4.36 0.42
C PHE A 95 -4.81 5.78 0.69
N PRO A 96 -6.11 6.02 0.99
CA PRO A 96 -6.59 7.36 1.33
C PRO A 96 -5.90 7.99 2.55
N GLN A 97 -5.28 7.17 3.42
CA GLN A 97 -4.50 7.63 4.57
C GLN A 97 -3.01 7.79 4.23
N ILE A 98 -2.45 6.86 3.44
CA ILE A 98 -1.03 6.86 3.05
C ILE A 98 -0.73 7.97 2.05
N GLU A 99 -1.55 8.18 1.03
CA GLU A 99 -1.26 9.13 -0.07
C GLU A 99 -1.08 10.57 0.45
N PRO A 100 -1.93 11.12 1.35
CA PRO A 100 -1.69 12.43 1.94
C PRO A 100 -0.40 12.49 2.77
N LEU A 101 -0.01 11.39 3.43
CA LEU A 101 1.22 11.30 4.22
C LEU A 101 2.46 11.26 3.31
N LEU A 102 2.42 10.49 2.21
CA LEU A 102 3.48 10.48 1.19
C LEU A 102 3.71 11.90 0.65
N LYS A 103 2.62 12.59 0.30
CA LYS A 103 2.66 13.98 -0.13
C LYS A 103 3.22 14.91 0.96
N LYS A 104 2.76 14.79 2.21
CA LYS A 104 3.22 15.57 3.36
C LYS A 104 4.73 15.44 3.58
N TYR A 105 5.27 14.23 3.43
CA TYR A 105 6.68 13.95 3.65
C TYR A 105 7.55 13.99 2.39
N GLY A 106 6.97 14.35 1.23
CA GLY A 106 7.69 14.53 -0.03
C GLY A 106 8.22 13.23 -0.64
N LEU A 107 7.51 12.12 -0.46
CA LEU A 107 7.81 10.83 -1.09
C LEU A 107 6.88 10.62 -2.30
N PRO A 108 7.37 10.13 -3.45
CA PRO A 108 6.52 9.84 -4.61
C PRO A 108 5.38 8.86 -4.28
N ASP A 109 4.21 9.08 -4.88
CA ASP A 109 2.99 8.32 -4.61
C ASP A 109 3.16 6.80 -4.84
N ASP A 110 3.97 6.43 -5.85
CA ASP A 110 4.30 5.04 -6.18
C ASP A 110 4.84 4.23 -5.00
N PHE A 111 5.42 4.86 -3.97
CA PHE A 111 5.91 4.16 -2.79
C PHE A 111 4.80 3.58 -1.91
N LYS A 112 3.52 3.91 -2.12
CA LYS A 112 2.41 3.15 -1.50
C LYS A 112 2.44 1.67 -1.90
N TYR A 113 2.89 1.36 -3.12
CA TYR A 113 3.05 -0.02 -3.58
C TYR A 113 4.25 -0.74 -2.94
N LEU A 114 5.25 0.01 -2.45
CA LEU A 114 6.29 -0.54 -1.59
C LEU A 114 5.68 -1.04 -0.27
N ALA A 115 4.83 -0.25 0.37
CA ALA A 115 4.12 -0.69 1.59
C ALA A 115 3.25 -1.94 1.35
N VAL A 116 2.64 -2.05 0.17
CA VAL A 116 1.92 -3.28 -0.25
C VAL A 116 2.88 -4.46 -0.37
N ALA A 117 4.03 -4.28 -1.03
CA ALA A 117 5.03 -5.33 -1.21
C ALA A 117 5.65 -5.81 0.12
N GLU A 118 5.73 -4.92 1.11
CA GLU A 118 6.25 -5.21 2.43
C GLU A 118 5.28 -6.05 3.27
N SER A 119 4.10 -5.51 3.56
CA SER A 119 3.19 -6.06 4.57
C SER A 119 1.84 -6.50 4.02
N GLY A 120 1.55 -6.23 2.74
CA GLY A 120 0.19 -6.33 2.22
C GLY A 120 -0.78 -5.37 2.91
N LEU A 121 -0.26 -4.25 3.44
CA LEU A 121 -0.97 -3.24 4.23
C LEU A 121 -1.54 -3.80 5.54
N GLU A 122 -0.77 -4.64 6.23
CA GLU A 122 -1.14 -5.23 7.52
C GLU A 122 -0.19 -4.83 8.64
N TYR A 123 -0.74 -4.72 9.84
CA TYR A 123 -0.01 -4.51 11.08
C TYR A 123 0.50 -5.85 11.63
N GLN A 124 1.43 -6.47 10.91
CA GLN A 124 2.02 -7.75 11.29
C GLN A 124 3.51 -7.65 11.59
N SER A 125 4.06 -8.70 12.19
CA SER A 125 5.50 -8.91 12.34
C SER A 125 5.95 -10.08 11.50
N SER A 126 7.07 -9.93 10.79
CA SER A 126 7.74 -11.03 10.12
C SER A 126 8.48 -11.93 11.13
N PRO A 127 8.82 -13.18 10.77
CA PRO A 127 9.68 -14.02 11.60
C PRO A 127 11.04 -13.40 11.93
N ALA A 128 11.55 -12.51 11.07
CA ALA A 128 12.80 -11.79 11.29
C ALA A 128 12.63 -10.56 12.22
N GLY A 129 11.39 -10.18 12.56
CA GLY A 129 11.09 -9.07 13.47
C GLY A 129 10.86 -7.72 12.78
N ALA A 130 10.71 -7.69 11.46
CA ALA A 130 10.21 -6.52 10.73
C ALA A 130 8.72 -6.32 11.06
N SER A 131 8.28 -5.10 11.36
CA SER A 131 6.92 -4.87 11.89
C SER A 131 6.18 -3.69 11.26
N GLY A 132 4.85 -3.80 11.25
CA GLY A 132 3.93 -2.75 10.81
C GLY A 132 3.81 -2.64 9.29
N ILE A 133 3.05 -1.64 8.82
CA ILE A 133 2.75 -1.49 7.39
C ILE A 133 4.00 -1.36 6.52
N TRP A 134 5.03 -0.68 7.06
CA TRP A 134 6.30 -0.43 6.37
C TRP A 134 7.39 -1.47 6.71
N HIS A 135 7.07 -2.49 7.53
CA HIS A 135 7.98 -3.57 7.92
C HIS A 135 9.38 -3.09 8.36
N PHE A 136 9.44 -2.13 9.27
CA PHE A 136 10.74 -1.72 9.82
C PHE A 136 11.30 -2.77 10.80
N MET A 137 12.59 -3.04 10.67
CA MET A 137 13.36 -3.71 11.71
C MET A 137 13.44 -2.80 12.95
N LYS A 138 13.44 -3.39 14.15
CA LYS A 138 13.52 -2.62 15.41
C LYS A 138 14.71 -1.67 15.43
N GLY A 139 15.90 -2.13 15.01
CA GLY A 139 17.11 -1.30 14.96
C GLY A 139 16.95 -0.08 14.06
N THR A 140 16.41 -0.26 12.85
CA THR A 140 16.13 0.83 11.91
C THR A 140 15.09 1.79 12.45
N GLY A 141 14.00 1.28 13.06
CA GLY A 141 13.00 2.14 13.67
C GLY A 141 13.58 3.05 14.77
N LEU A 142 14.42 2.49 15.65
CA LEU A 142 15.12 3.26 16.69
C LEU A 142 16.10 4.28 16.10
N GLU A 143 16.88 3.91 15.07
CA GLU A 143 17.82 4.80 14.38
C GLU A 143 17.12 6.05 13.82
N TYR A 144 15.90 5.88 13.32
CA TYR A 144 15.07 6.97 12.79
C TYR A 144 14.10 7.57 13.82
N GLY A 145 14.32 7.29 15.11
CA GLY A 145 13.63 7.98 16.21
C GLY A 145 12.23 7.47 16.55
N LEU A 146 11.81 6.30 16.06
CA LEU A 146 10.58 5.66 16.53
C LEU A 146 10.74 5.19 17.98
N GLU A 147 9.71 5.41 18.79
CA GLU A 147 9.61 4.79 20.10
C GLU A 147 9.26 3.30 19.95
N ILE A 148 10.14 2.44 20.47
CA ILE A 148 9.95 0.99 20.47
C ILE A 148 10.37 0.41 21.82
N ASN A 149 9.39 0.14 22.67
CA ASN A 149 9.52 -0.49 23.98
C ASN A 149 8.38 -1.51 24.21
N ASP A 150 8.23 -1.98 25.45
CA ASP A 150 7.27 -3.05 25.79
C ASP A 150 5.81 -2.60 25.67
N TYR A 151 5.53 -1.30 25.81
CA TYR A 151 4.17 -0.75 25.83
C TYR A 151 3.81 -0.03 24.52
N VAL A 152 4.81 0.48 23.80
CA VAL A 152 4.67 1.29 22.59
C VAL A 152 5.61 0.78 21.51
N ASP A 153 5.08 0.53 20.31
CA ASP A 153 5.87 0.24 19.11
C ASP A 153 5.35 1.06 17.93
N GLU A 154 5.98 2.21 17.70
CA GLU A 154 5.56 3.18 16.68
C GLU A 154 5.80 2.69 15.25
N ARG A 155 6.41 1.51 15.04
CA ARG A 155 6.40 0.85 13.73
C ARG A 155 4.98 0.48 13.28
N TYR A 156 4.08 0.28 14.24
CA TYR A 156 2.65 0.06 14.02
C TYR A 156 1.84 1.37 13.99
N ASN A 157 2.46 2.54 14.13
CA ASN A 157 1.78 3.82 13.95
C ASN A 157 1.94 4.26 12.48
N LEU A 158 0.82 4.39 11.75
CA LEU A 158 0.86 4.62 10.30
C LEU A 158 1.59 5.90 9.93
N GLU A 159 1.27 7.02 10.58
CA GLU A 159 1.87 8.32 10.27
C GLU A 159 3.36 8.33 10.57
N LYS A 160 3.76 7.90 11.78
CA LYS A 160 5.17 7.89 12.20
C LYS A 160 6.00 6.94 11.35
N ALA A 161 5.50 5.74 11.06
CA ALA A 161 6.20 4.81 10.17
C ALA A 161 6.29 5.35 8.73
N THR A 162 5.26 6.03 8.21
CA THR A 162 5.31 6.66 6.88
C THR A 162 6.34 7.80 6.82
N MET A 163 6.43 8.61 7.88
CA MET A 163 7.46 9.63 8.01
C MET A 163 8.87 9.03 7.92
N VAL A 164 9.12 7.94 8.65
CA VAL A 164 10.42 7.24 8.64
C VAL A 164 10.71 6.59 7.29
N ALA A 165 9.71 6.00 6.63
CA ALA A 165 9.87 5.48 5.27
C ALA A 165 10.26 6.57 4.28
N ALA A 166 9.61 7.73 4.33
CA ALA A 166 9.96 8.88 3.51
C ALA A 166 11.39 9.37 3.79
N GLU A 167 11.80 9.48 5.06
CA GLU A 167 13.15 9.89 5.41
C GLU A 167 14.21 8.90 4.91
N TYR A 168 14.02 7.61 5.16
CA TYR A 168 14.92 6.55 4.72
C TYR A 168 15.09 6.53 3.19
N LEU A 169 13.96 6.57 2.45
CA LEU A 169 13.97 6.46 1.00
C LEU A 169 14.56 7.70 0.33
N LYS A 170 14.32 8.90 0.87
CA LYS A 170 14.96 10.13 0.39
C LYS A 170 16.47 10.11 0.62
N LYS A 171 16.94 9.75 1.83
CA LYS A 171 18.38 9.58 2.09
C LYS A 171 19.01 8.54 1.17
N SER A 172 18.30 7.44 0.90
CA SER A 172 18.77 6.40 -0.02
C SER A 172 18.81 6.88 -1.47
N LYS A 173 17.83 7.66 -1.92
CA LYS A 173 17.80 8.30 -3.24
C LYS A 173 18.93 9.30 -3.41
N GLU A 174 19.18 10.15 -2.41
CA GLU A 174 20.32 11.07 -2.39
C GLU A 174 21.65 10.33 -2.50
N LYS A 175 21.77 9.19 -1.82
CA LYS A 175 22.97 8.36 -1.83
C LYS A 175 23.21 7.60 -3.13
N PHE A 176 22.16 6.99 -3.68
CA PHE A 176 22.28 6.06 -4.81
C PHE A 176 21.87 6.66 -6.15
N GLY A 177 21.29 7.86 -6.17
CA GLY A 177 20.97 8.60 -7.39
C GLY A 177 19.65 8.21 -8.06
N SER A 178 19.08 7.02 -7.79
CA SER A 178 17.80 6.58 -8.38
C SER A 178 16.79 6.05 -7.34
N TRP A 179 15.50 6.18 -7.63
CA TRP A 179 14.40 5.69 -6.78
C TRP A 179 14.32 4.18 -6.79
N THR A 180 14.62 3.56 -7.94
CA THR A 180 14.76 2.11 -8.04
C THR A 180 15.88 1.58 -7.16
N MET A 181 17.02 2.27 -7.08
CA MET A 181 18.09 1.92 -6.14
C MET A 181 17.72 2.17 -4.68
N ALA A 182 17.00 3.26 -4.39
CA ALA A 182 16.49 3.55 -3.05
C ALA A 182 15.48 2.49 -2.56
N ALA A 183 14.58 2.04 -3.44
CA ALA A 183 13.67 0.94 -3.15
C ALA A 183 14.43 -0.37 -2.92
N ALA A 184 15.43 -0.69 -3.76
CA ALA A 184 16.26 -1.87 -3.58
C ALA A 184 17.04 -1.85 -2.25
N SER A 185 17.53 -0.69 -1.82
CA SER A 185 18.20 -0.58 -0.51
C SER A 185 17.25 -0.75 0.66
N TYR A 186 15.96 -0.44 0.51
CA TYR A 186 14.96 -0.71 1.54
C TYR A 186 14.92 -2.20 1.92
N ASN A 187 15.05 -3.08 0.93
CA ASN A 187 15.11 -4.53 1.14
C ASN A 187 16.52 -5.03 1.52
N ALA A 188 17.56 -4.65 0.77
CA ALA A 188 18.92 -5.17 0.98
C ALA A 188 19.72 -4.47 2.09
N GLY A 189 19.22 -3.35 2.60
CA GLY A 189 19.96 -2.40 3.42
C GLY A 189 20.99 -1.59 2.62
N VAL A 190 21.28 -0.37 3.11
CA VAL A 190 22.27 0.55 2.51
C VAL A 190 23.67 -0.08 2.40
N GLY A 191 24.10 -0.82 3.44
CA GLY A 191 25.39 -1.50 3.45
C GLY A 191 25.46 -2.64 2.41
N GLY A 192 24.37 -3.41 2.28
CA GLY A 192 24.25 -4.48 1.29
C GLY A 192 24.34 -3.95 -0.13
N MET A 193 23.60 -2.88 -0.43
CA MET A 193 23.66 -2.22 -1.74
C MET A 193 25.06 -1.64 -2.03
N ASN A 194 25.65 -0.91 -1.09
CA ASN A 194 27.02 -0.38 -1.22
C ASN A 194 28.04 -1.48 -1.57
N LYS A 195 27.94 -2.64 -0.91
CA LYS A 195 28.83 -3.78 -1.19
C LYS A 195 28.69 -4.24 -2.64
N GLN A 196 27.45 -4.34 -3.15
CA GLN A 196 27.20 -4.81 -4.51
C GLN A 196 27.65 -3.80 -5.57
N ILE A 197 27.32 -2.52 -5.38
CA ILE A 197 27.77 -1.41 -6.22
C ILE A 197 29.29 -1.41 -6.32
N ASN A 198 30.00 -1.46 -5.19
CA ASN A 198 31.46 -1.40 -5.17
C ASN A 198 32.13 -2.63 -5.81
N ARG A 199 31.52 -3.80 -5.66
CA ARG A 199 32.02 -5.06 -6.22
C ARG A 199 31.83 -5.11 -7.73
N GLN A 200 30.67 -4.69 -8.22
CA GLN A 200 30.27 -4.85 -9.63
C GLN A 200 30.58 -3.63 -10.48
N LYS A 201 30.85 -2.48 -9.85
CA LYS A 201 31.07 -1.18 -10.51
C LYS A 201 29.85 -0.68 -11.27
N GLU A 202 28.67 -1.09 -10.84
CA GLU A 202 27.38 -0.69 -11.41
C GLU A 202 26.56 0.14 -10.43
N THR A 203 25.79 1.09 -10.96
CA THR A 203 24.99 2.04 -10.18
C THR A 203 23.49 1.97 -10.47
N SER A 204 23.09 1.07 -11.37
CA SER A 204 21.71 0.84 -11.78
C SER A 204 21.17 -0.44 -11.14
N TYR A 205 19.94 -0.38 -10.64
CA TYR A 205 19.27 -1.57 -10.08
C TYR A 205 19.16 -2.70 -11.09
N TYR A 206 18.90 -2.34 -12.34
CA TYR A 206 18.66 -3.28 -13.42
C TYR A 206 19.91 -4.05 -13.83
N ASP A 207 21.08 -3.43 -13.67
CA ASP A 207 22.37 -3.99 -14.08
C ASP A 207 23.10 -4.72 -12.93
N LEU A 208 22.64 -4.54 -11.68
CA LEU A 208 23.22 -5.19 -10.51
C LEU A 208 22.75 -6.66 -10.37
N LEU A 209 23.71 -7.56 -10.24
CA LEU A 209 23.47 -8.92 -9.80
C LEU A 209 23.26 -8.95 -8.28
N LEU A 210 21.99 -8.97 -7.86
CA LEU A 210 21.57 -8.99 -6.45
C LEU A 210 21.14 -10.39 -6.02
N ASN A 211 20.96 -10.60 -4.71
CA ASN A 211 20.34 -11.84 -4.23
C ASN A 211 18.90 -11.97 -4.76
N THR A 212 18.34 -13.19 -4.75
CA THR A 212 17.01 -13.49 -5.30
C THR A 212 15.90 -12.60 -4.75
N GLU A 213 15.95 -12.24 -3.47
CA GLU A 213 14.91 -11.42 -2.86
C GLU A 213 14.95 -9.99 -3.40
N THR A 214 16.11 -9.34 -3.30
CA THR A 214 16.28 -7.94 -3.73
C THR A 214 16.19 -7.78 -5.26
N SER A 215 16.70 -8.75 -6.03
CA SER A 215 16.64 -8.73 -7.49
C SER A 215 15.21 -8.82 -8.04
N ARG A 216 14.26 -9.30 -7.22
CA ARG A 216 12.83 -9.34 -7.52
C ARG A 216 12.05 -8.17 -6.93
N TYR A 217 12.58 -7.55 -5.89
CA TYR A 217 11.83 -6.63 -5.02
C TYR A 217 11.20 -5.45 -5.77
N VAL A 218 11.96 -4.73 -6.59
CA VAL A 218 11.43 -3.57 -7.35
C VAL A 218 10.44 -4.03 -8.42
N PHE A 219 10.69 -5.16 -9.08
CA PHE A 219 9.75 -5.74 -10.05
C PHE A 219 8.42 -6.15 -9.40
N ARG A 220 8.45 -6.66 -8.15
CA ARG A 220 7.24 -6.95 -7.38
C ARG A 220 6.45 -5.66 -7.10
N ILE A 221 7.12 -4.57 -6.72
CA ILE A 221 6.48 -3.26 -6.51
C ILE A 221 5.84 -2.76 -7.81
N LEU A 222 6.56 -2.84 -8.92
CA LEU A 222 6.07 -2.48 -10.25
C LEU A 222 4.86 -3.32 -10.69
N ALA A 223 4.89 -4.63 -10.42
CA ALA A 223 3.78 -5.51 -10.75
C ALA A 223 2.53 -5.16 -9.94
N LEU A 224 2.69 -4.89 -8.64
CA LEU A 224 1.61 -4.42 -7.78
C LEU A 224 1.06 -3.08 -8.27
N LYS A 225 1.92 -2.11 -8.64
CA LYS A 225 1.51 -0.84 -9.25
C LYS A 225 0.64 -1.07 -10.48
N GLU A 226 1.13 -1.88 -11.43
CA GLU A 226 0.44 -2.14 -12.70
C GLU A 226 -0.91 -2.86 -12.49
N ILE A 227 -0.93 -3.92 -11.69
CA ILE A 227 -2.14 -4.71 -11.43
C ILE A 227 -3.17 -3.88 -10.67
N MET A 228 -2.73 -3.16 -9.62
CA MET A 228 -3.64 -2.41 -8.78
C MET A 228 -4.19 -1.15 -9.45
N SER A 229 -3.42 -0.57 -10.39
CA SER A 229 -3.89 0.55 -11.21
C SER A 229 -4.83 0.10 -12.33
N ASN A 230 -4.78 -1.19 -12.73
CA ASN A 230 -5.55 -1.74 -13.84
C ASN A 230 -6.24 -3.08 -13.48
N PRO A 231 -7.05 -3.16 -12.40
CA PRO A 231 -7.56 -4.43 -11.87
C PRO A 231 -8.31 -5.28 -12.91
N GLN A 232 -9.16 -4.64 -13.71
CA GLN A 232 -9.98 -5.32 -14.72
C GLN A 232 -9.12 -5.96 -15.83
N LYS A 233 -8.01 -5.32 -16.22
CA LYS A 233 -7.06 -5.84 -17.22
C LYS A 233 -6.45 -7.17 -16.78
N TYR A 234 -6.30 -7.37 -15.47
CA TYR A 234 -5.71 -8.56 -14.86
C TYR A 234 -6.75 -9.52 -14.26
N GLY A 235 -8.03 -9.35 -14.60
CA GLY A 235 -9.09 -10.28 -14.19
C GLY A 235 -9.58 -10.10 -12.75
N PHE A 236 -9.19 -9.03 -12.06
CA PHE A 236 -9.73 -8.69 -10.75
C PHE A 236 -11.05 -7.94 -10.90
N ASN A 237 -12.14 -8.62 -10.53
CA ASN A 237 -13.50 -8.08 -10.62
C ASN A 237 -14.09 -8.02 -9.21
N PHE A 238 -14.47 -6.82 -8.75
CA PHE A 238 -15.10 -6.58 -7.45
C PHE A 238 -16.00 -5.35 -7.53
N ARG A 239 -16.94 -5.23 -6.60
CA ARG A 239 -17.78 -4.05 -6.41
C ARG A 239 -17.18 -3.17 -5.32
N GLU A 240 -17.51 -1.89 -5.30
CA GLU A 240 -17.04 -0.98 -4.25
C GLU A 240 -17.43 -1.47 -2.84
N LYS A 241 -18.64 -2.00 -2.68
CA LYS A 241 -19.11 -2.58 -1.41
C LYS A 241 -18.34 -3.82 -0.94
N ASP A 242 -17.58 -4.46 -1.83
CA ASP A 242 -16.73 -5.58 -1.46
C ASP A 242 -15.42 -5.09 -0.83
N LEU A 243 -15.02 -3.83 -1.01
CA LEU A 243 -13.76 -3.28 -0.51
C LEU A 243 -13.85 -2.91 0.98
N TYR A 244 -12.72 -2.95 1.68
CA TYR A 244 -12.69 -2.47 3.07
C TYR A 244 -12.65 -0.95 3.08
N THR A 245 -13.37 -0.36 4.02
CA THR A 245 -13.39 1.09 4.26
C THR A 245 -12.75 1.41 5.60
N ASN A 246 -12.32 2.66 5.75
CA ASN A 246 -11.86 3.14 7.04
C ASN A 246 -13.06 3.45 7.94
N ILE A 247 -12.95 3.09 9.23
CA ILE A 247 -13.93 3.48 10.23
C ILE A 247 -13.51 4.86 10.75
N PRO A 248 -14.38 5.88 10.69
CA PRO A 248 -14.08 7.20 11.24
C PRO A 248 -13.69 7.13 12.71
N THR A 249 -12.69 7.91 13.08
CA THR A 249 -12.16 8.00 14.44
C THR A 249 -12.06 9.46 14.87
N TYR A 250 -12.06 9.67 16.18
CA TYR A 250 -11.63 10.92 16.81
C TYR A 250 -10.48 10.62 17.78
N THR A 251 -9.71 11.65 18.10
CA THR A 251 -8.49 11.50 18.90
C THR A 251 -8.72 11.90 20.36
N VAL A 252 -8.24 11.07 21.28
CA VAL A 252 -8.17 11.36 22.70
C VAL A 252 -6.72 11.49 23.14
N LYS A 253 -6.39 12.60 23.80
CA LYS A 253 -5.05 12.82 24.36
C LYS A 253 -4.88 12.05 25.67
N VAL A 254 -3.75 11.36 25.82
CA VAL A 254 -3.33 10.67 27.04
C VAL A 254 -1.90 11.10 27.37
N ASP A 255 -1.72 11.79 28.48
CA ASP A 255 -0.44 12.28 28.99
C ASP A 255 -0.14 11.75 30.41
N THR A 256 -0.94 10.81 30.90
CA THR A 256 -0.76 10.15 32.20
C THR A 256 -0.55 8.65 32.03
N PRO A 257 -0.13 7.93 33.09
CA PRO A 257 -0.20 6.49 33.13
C PRO A 257 -1.64 6.00 32.91
N VAL A 258 -1.79 4.85 32.25
CA VAL A 258 -3.04 4.09 32.14
C VAL A 258 -2.79 2.71 32.72
N GLU A 259 -3.47 2.37 33.80
CA GLU A 259 -3.25 1.10 34.53
C GLU A 259 -3.86 -0.11 33.81
N ASP A 260 -5.01 0.08 33.15
CA ASP A 260 -5.68 -0.96 32.37
C ASP A 260 -6.46 -0.34 31.21
N TRP A 261 -6.03 -0.64 29.98
CA TRP A 261 -6.72 -0.20 28.76
C TRP A 261 -8.13 -0.76 28.65
N SER A 262 -8.41 -1.93 29.22
CA SER A 262 -9.74 -2.56 29.21
C SER A 262 -10.76 -1.79 30.04
N GLU A 263 -10.33 -1.20 31.16
CA GLU A 263 -11.15 -0.30 31.97
C GLU A 263 -11.22 1.10 31.34
N TRP A 264 -10.07 1.62 30.88
CA TRP A 264 -9.97 2.96 30.30
C TRP A 264 -10.89 3.14 29.08
N VAL A 265 -11.15 2.09 28.30
CA VAL A 265 -12.01 2.19 27.11
C VAL A 265 -13.52 2.20 27.39
N LYS A 266 -13.96 1.77 28.58
CA LYS A 266 -15.39 1.61 28.89
C LYS A 266 -16.21 2.89 28.70
N PRO A 267 -15.75 4.08 29.11
CA PRO A 267 -16.49 5.33 28.89
C PRO A 267 -16.74 5.66 27.41
N TYR A 268 -15.92 5.12 26.50
CA TYR A 268 -16.09 5.31 25.05
C TYR A 268 -17.01 4.28 24.41
N GLY A 269 -17.49 3.28 25.16
CA GLY A 269 -18.40 2.25 24.65
C GLY A 269 -17.74 1.25 23.72
N ILE A 270 -16.42 1.08 23.80
CA ILE A 270 -15.66 0.07 23.04
C ILE A 270 -14.99 -0.92 24.00
N ASN A 271 -14.53 -2.05 23.46
CA ASN A 271 -13.73 -3.02 24.21
C ASN A 271 -12.24 -2.92 23.87
N TYR A 272 -11.41 -3.62 24.65
CA TYR A 272 -9.95 -3.64 24.46
C TYR A 272 -9.53 -4.07 23.04
N LYS A 273 -10.21 -5.05 22.44
CA LYS A 273 -9.91 -5.50 21.07
C LYS A 273 -10.09 -4.36 20.07
N ILE A 274 -11.19 -3.62 20.15
CA ILE A 274 -11.46 -2.48 19.26
C ILE A 274 -10.39 -1.40 19.43
N LEU A 275 -10.00 -1.07 20.67
CA LEU A 275 -8.88 -0.15 20.92
C LEU A 275 -7.61 -0.59 20.18
N LYS A 276 -7.24 -1.87 20.27
CA LYS A 276 -6.02 -2.40 19.65
C LYS A 276 -6.10 -2.49 18.11
N LEU A 277 -7.30 -2.64 17.55
CA LEU A 277 -7.51 -2.58 16.10
C LEU A 277 -7.25 -1.17 15.53
N HIS A 278 -7.59 -0.14 16.29
CA HIS A 278 -7.36 1.26 15.93
C HIS A 278 -5.99 1.79 16.36
N ASN A 279 -5.42 1.23 17.42
CA ASN A 279 -4.12 1.64 17.97
C ASN A 279 -3.17 0.43 18.09
N PRO A 280 -2.80 -0.21 16.97
CA PRO A 280 -1.96 -1.41 17.00
C PRO A 280 -0.54 -1.15 17.53
N TRP A 281 -0.15 0.12 17.64
CA TRP A 281 1.09 0.59 18.24
C TRP A 281 1.10 0.53 19.77
N LEU A 282 -0.06 0.48 20.42
CA LEU A 282 -0.12 0.09 21.83
C LEU A 282 0.19 -1.40 21.89
N ARG A 283 1.20 -1.81 22.66
CA ARG A 283 1.68 -3.20 22.70
C ARG A 283 1.25 -3.95 23.94
N ASP A 284 1.18 -3.27 25.08
CA ASP A 284 0.72 -3.87 26.33
C ASP A 284 -0.77 -3.57 26.61
N THR A 285 -1.24 -4.11 27.73
CA THR A 285 -2.56 -3.92 28.37
C THR A 285 -2.62 -2.67 29.24
N TYR A 286 -1.50 -2.00 29.46
CA TYR A 286 -1.36 -0.76 30.23
C TYR A 286 -0.36 0.18 29.55
N LEU A 287 -0.20 1.40 30.09
CA LEU A 287 0.79 2.38 29.65
C LEU A 287 1.41 3.06 30.88
N LYS A 288 2.72 2.86 31.13
CA LYS A 288 3.40 3.47 32.28
C LYS A 288 3.49 4.99 32.22
N ASN A 289 3.82 5.54 31.06
CA ASN A 289 3.97 6.98 30.75
C ASN A 289 4.41 7.90 31.92
N ALA A 290 5.42 7.51 32.70
CA ALA A 290 5.86 8.29 33.85
C ALA A 290 6.48 9.65 33.47
N SER A 291 6.90 9.81 32.21
CA SER A 291 7.47 11.04 31.67
C SER A 291 6.43 12.11 31.31
N GLY A 292 5.13 11.77 31.34
CA GLY A 292 4.07 12.67 30.88
C GLY A 292 4.10 12.94 29.37
N LYS A 293 4.58 11.98 28.57
CA LYS A 293 4.62 12.14 27.11
C LYS A 293 3.19 12.12 26.57
N GLU A 294 2.88 12.99 25.63
CA GLU A 294 1.56 13.02 25.02
C GLU A 294 1.41 11.90 23.99
N TYR A 295 0.35 11.11 24.14
CA TYR A 295 -0.12 10.12 23.18
C TYR A 295 -1.50 10.49 22.68
N PHE A 296 -1.77 10.17 21.42
CA PHE A 296 -3.01 10.46 20.74
C PHE A 296 -3.66 9.13 20.37
N ILE A 297 -4.71 8.77 21.10
CA ILE A 297 -5.42 7.50 20.97
C ILE A 297 -6.61 7.68 20.02
N GLU A 298 -6.68 6.87 18.97
CA GLU A 298 -7.80 6.87 18.05
C GLU A 298 -8.97 6.05 18.61
N ILE A 299 -10.14 6.69 18.72
CA ILE A 299 -11.37 6.06 19.17
C ILE A 299 -12.38 6.10 18.02
N PRO A 300 -12.98 4.96 17.63
CA PRO A 300 -13.96 4.96 16.55
C PRO A 300 -15.21 5.74 16.93
N GLU A 301 -15.83 6.36 15.93
CA GLU A 301 -17.15 6.95 16.08
C GLU A 301 -18.20 5.88 16.44
N LYS A 302 -19.28 6.30 17.10
CA LYS A 302 -20.36 5.39 17.51
C LYS A 302 -21.11 4.84 16.29
N GLY A 303 -21.60 3.61 16.41
CA GLY A 303 -22.46 2.97 15.41
C GLY A 303 -21.75 2.03 14.42
N TYR A 304 -20.41 1.99 14.43
CA TYR A 304 -19.63 1.09 13.56
C TYR A 304 -19.35 -0.28 14.19
N TYR A 305 -19.26 -0.34 15.53
CA TYR A 305 -19.12 -1.56 16.30
C TYR A 305 -20.40 -1.76 17.12
N GLN A 306 -21.03 -2.93 16.99
CA GLN A 306 -22.26 -3.33 17.71
C GLN A 306 -21.95 -4.46 18.69
#